data_AF-A0A7V3HCD7-F1
#
_entry.id   AF-A0A7V3HCD7-F1
#
_cell.length_a   1.000
_cell.length_b   1.000
_cell.length_c   1.000
_cell.angle_alpha   90.00
_cell.angle_beta   90.00
_cell.angle_gamma   90.00
#
_symmetry.space_group_name_H-M   'P 1'
#
loop_
_entity.id
_entity.type
_entity.pdbx_description
1 polymer ?
#
loop_
_entity_poly.entity_id
_entity_poly.type
_entity_poly.pdbx_seq_one_letter_code
_entity_poly.pdbx_strand_id
1 'polypeptide(L)'
;MKVAPEHTKKGVLDLMNKPPIDNFLEFEEIFLKESRKANKEQYLILYLISAFPSSTLNDAIDMAIWLKEHNYRPLQINDFLPAPGEFATAIYYSELDPVTLKKVYVCKKESERKMHRALIQYFKKENMPLIMKALSICKRRNLIGYFTRR
;
A
#
# COMPACT_ATOMS: atom_id res chain seq x y z
N MET A 1 0.05 -0.47 -19.03
CA MET A 1 -1.03 -1.36 -18.54
C MET A 1 -1.28 -1.06 -17.07
N LYS A 2 -2.53 -1.14 -16.61
CA LYS A 2 -2.90 -0.91 -15.22
C LYS A 2 -2.94 -2.25 -14.50
N VAL A 3 -2.19 -2.41 -13.41
CA VAL A 3 -2.15 -3.65 -12.62
C VAL A 3 -2.31 -3.29 -11.16
N ALA A 4 -3.16 -4.05 -10.45
CA ALA A 4 -3.53 -3.77 -9.08
C ALA A 4 -2.92 -4.85 -8.16
N PRO A 5 -1.69 -4.66 -7.67
CA PRO A 5 -1.21 -5.45 -6.53
C PRO A 5 -1.95 -5.08 -5.25
N GLU A 6 -2.55 -3.88 -5.18
CA GLU A 6 -3.41 -3.34 -4.10
C GLU A 6 -2.70 -3.10 -2.76
N HIS A 7 -1.84 -4.03 -2.30
CA HIS A 7 -0.98 -3.92 -1.13
C HIS A 7 0.31 -4.77 -1.30
N THR A 8 1.29 -4.61 -0.42
CA THR A 8 2.53 -5.41 -0.41
C THR A 8 2.62 -6.42 0.75
N LYS A 9 1.60 -6.47 1.62
CA LYS A 9 1.64 -7.24 2.87
C LYS A 9 0.71 -8.42 2.79
N LYS A 10 1.27 -9.62 3.00
CA LYS A 10 0.52 -10.87 2.90
C LYS A 10 -0.77 -10.87 3.72
N GLY A 11 -0.73 -10.45 4.99
CA GLY A 11 -1.94 -10.45 5.82
C GLY A 11 -3.06 -9.53 5.30
N VAL A 12 -2.69 -8.41 4.67
CA VAL A 12 -3.67 -7.51 4.04
C VAL A 12 -4.16 -8.10 2.71
N LEU A 13 -3.25 -8.64 1.89
CA LEU A 13 -3.58 -9.30 0.63
C LEU A 13 -4.50 -10.53 0.81
N ASP A 14 -4.26 -11.33 1.86
CA ASP A 14 -5.09 -12.47 2.21
C ASP A 14 -6.55 -12.02 2.46
N LEU A 15 -6.76 -10.90 3.18
CA LEU A 15 -8.09 -10.31 3.40
C LEU A 15 -8.71 -9.70 2.13
N MET A 16 -7.88 -9.30 1.17
CA MET A 16 -8.32 -8.82 -0.15
C MET A 16 -8.60 -9.98 -1.12
N ASN A 17 -8.36 -11.24 -0.74
CA ASN A 17 -8.34 -12.40 -1.63
C ASN A 17 -7.39 -12.21 -2.82
N LYS A 18 -6.21 -11.64 -2.57
CA LYS A 18 -5.19 -11.34 -3.58
C LYS A 18 -3.95 -12.24 -3.42
N PRO A 19 -3.29 -12.58 -4.54
CA PRO A 19 -2.04 -13.31 -4.48
C PRO A 19 -0.94 -12.49 -3.81
N PRO A 20 0.15 -13.13 -3.34
CA PRO A 20 1.33 -12.44 -2.82
C PRO A 20 1.91 -11.44 -3.83
N ILE A 21 2.61 -10.42 -3.31
CA ILE A 21 3.27 -9.40 -4.13
C ILE A 21 4.33 -10.00 -5.07
N ASP A 22 4.89 -11.17 -4.74
CA ASP A 22 5.90 -11.84 -5.57
C ASP A 22 5.33 -12.25 -6.94
N ASN A 23 4.06 -12.64 -7.00
CA ASN A 23 3.38 -12.93 -8.28
C ASN A 23 3.32 -11.68 -9.18
N PHE A 24 3.21 -10.49 -8.58
CA PHE A 24 3.25 -9.24 -9.33
C PHE A 24 4.66 -8.96 -9.89
N LEU A 25 5.72 -9.25 -9.13
CA LEU A 25 7.10 -9.08 -9.58
C LEU A 25 7.44 -10.02 -10.75
N GLU A 26 7.06 -11.30 -10.65
CA GLU A 26 7.23 -12.26 -11.74
C GLU A 26 6.48 -11.82 -13.01
N PHE A 27 5.25 -11.34 -12.83
CA PHE A 27 4.46 -10.79 -13.93
C PHE A 27 5.12 -9.56 -14.57
N GLU A 28 5.65 -8.63 -13.77
CA GLU A 28 6.34 -7.46 -14.30
C GLU A 28 7.56 -7.85 -15.12
N GLU A 29 8.36 -8.80 -14.64
CA GLU A 29 9.55 -9.26 -15.36
C GLU A 29 9.18 -9.80 -16.75
N ILE A 30 8.16 -10.66 -16.81
CA ILE A 30 7.65 -11.22 -18.07
C ILE A 30 7.10 -10.10 -18.96
N PHE A 31 6.30 -9.18 -18.40
CA PHE A 31 5.72 -8.07 -19.15
C PHE A 31 6.80 -7.20 -19.80
N LEU A 32 7.78 -6.74 -19.02
CA LEU A 32 8.86 -5.89 -19.52
C LEU A 32 9.72 -6.62 -20.56
N LYS A 33 9.96 -7.93 -20.37
CA LYS A 33 10.69 -8.76 -21.34
C LYS A 33 9.96 -8.85 -22.67
N GLU A 34 8.66 -9.12 -22.67
CA GLU A 34 7.87 -9.22 -23.90
C GLU A 34 7.64 -7.85 -24.56
N SER A 35 7.47 -6.77 -23.79
CA SER A 35 7.40 -5.41 -24.33
C SER A 35 8.68 -5.02 -25.08
N ARG A 36 9.86 -5.35 -24.53
CA ARG A 36 11.15 -5.13 -25.19
C ARG A 36 11.27 -5.92 -26.49
N LYS A 37 10.87 -7.21 -26.49
CA LYS A 37 10.87 -8.04 -27.70
C LYS A 37 9.94 -7.49 -28.80
N ALA A 38 8.81 -6.92 -28.41
CA ALA A 38 7.87 -6.28 -29.32
C ALA A 38 8.28 -4.86 -29.76
N ASN A 39 9.44 -4.36 -29.29
CA ASN A 39 9.94 -3.00 -29.51
C ASN A 39 8.93 -1.92 -29.09
N LYS A 40 8.24 -2.14 -27.97
CA LYS A 40 7.26 -1.20 -27.40
C LYS A 40 7.74 -0.67 -26.06
N GLU A 41 7.67 0.65 -25.88
CA GLU A 41 7.79 1.27 -24.57
C GLU A 41 6.45 1.16 -23.83
N GLN A 42 6.35 0.21 -22.90
CA GLN A 42 5.17 0.00 -22.09
C GLN A 42 5.55 -0.02 -20.62
N TYR A 43 4.66 0.52 -19.79
CA TYR A 43 4.90 0.67 -18.36
C TYR A 43 3.71 0.11 -17.56
N LEU A 44 4.00 -0.35 -16.35
CA LEU A 44 3.00 -0.75 -15.38
C LEU A 44 2.61 0.44 -14.51
N ILE A 45 1.31 0.65 -14.35
CA ILE A 45 0.77 1.61 -13.41
C ILE A 45 0.16 0.83 -12.26
N LEU A 46 0.76 0.98 -11.07
CA LEU A 46 0.30 0.34 -9.85
C LEU A 46 -0.95 1.02 -9.30
N TYR A 47 -2.00 0.24 -9.08
CA TYR A 47 -3.14 0.64 -8.25
C TYR A 47 -2.95 0.14 -6.83
N LEU A 48 -2.85 1.07 -5.89
CA LEU A 48 -2.68 0.81 -4.46
C LEU A 48 -3.84 1.41 -3.69
N ILE A 49 -4.27 0.70 -2.64
CA ILE A 49 -5.32 1.15 -1.74
C ILE A 49 -4.69 1.57 -0.40
N SER A 50 -4.99 2.79 0.03
CA SER A 50 -4.54 3.32 1.32
C SER A 50 -5.57 3.00 2.42
N ALA A 51 -5.10 2.80 3.66
CA ALA A 51 -5.94 2.60 4.85
C ALA A 51 -7.00 1.49 4.73
N PHE A 52 -6.68 0.40 4.01
CA PHE A 52 -7.52 -0.79 3.95
C PHE A 52 -7.62 -1.47 5.33
N PRO A 53 -8.73 -2.15 5.68
CA PRO A 53 -8.81 -2.94 6.91
C PRO A 53 -7.62 -3.90 7.06
N SER A 54 -7.13 -4.08 8.28
CA SER A 54 -5.88 -4.77 8.63
C SER A 54 -4.57 -4.07 8.23
N SER A 55 -4.59 -2.97 7.47
CA SER A 55 -3.39 -2.20 7.16
C SER A 55 -3.05 -1.28 8.35
N THR A 56 -2.00 -1.58 9.10
CA THR A 56 -1.49 -0.70 10.16
C THR A 56 -0.53 0.34 9.59
N LEU A 57 -0.20 1.36 10.40
CA LEU A 57 0.77 2.36 10.00
C LEU A 57 2.18 1.76 9.77
N ASN A 58 2.52 0.65 10.45
CA ASN A 58 3.75 -0.09 10.19
C ASN A 58 3.73 -0.77 8.81
N ASP A 59 2.59 -1.33 8.41
CA ASP A 59 2.41 -1.94 7.09
C ASP A 59 2.53 -0.91 5.97
N ALA A 60 1.99 0.30 6.18
CA ALA A 60 2.16 1.42 5.25
C ALA A 60 3.62 1.89 5.14
N ILE A 61 4.37 1.90 6.24
CA ILE A 61 5.80 2.21 6.21
C ILE A 61 6.55 1.15 5.39
N ASP A 62 6.26 -0.12 5.61
CA ASP A 62 6.91 -1.21 4.85
C ASP A 62 6.53 -1.18 3.37
N MET A 63 5.29 -0.83 3.04
CA MET A 63 4.91 -0.56 1.66
C MET A 63 5.71 0.59 1.06
N ALA A 64 5.90 1.69 1.80
CA ALA A 64 6.68 2.82 1.33
C ALA A 64 8.17 2.47 1.09
N ILE A 65 8.75 1.62 1.95
CA ILE A 65 10.10 1.08 1.75
C ILE A 65 10.15 0.26 0.47
N TRP A 66 9.22 -0.71 0.32
CA TRP A 66 9.17 -1.58 -0.86
C TRP A 66 9.02 -0.78 -2.15
N LEU A 67 8.13 0.22 -2.19
CA LEU A 67 7.95 1.11 -3.34
C LEU A 67 9.24 1.86 -3.66
N LYS A 68 9.96 2.33 -2.64
CA LYS A 68 11.23 3.03 -2.82
C LYS A 68 12.34 2.13 -3.35
N GLU A 69 12.45 0.90 -2.85
CA GLU A 69 13.43 -0.09 -3.30
C GLU A 69 13.22 -0.49 -4.76
N HIS A 70 11.97 -0.61 -5.20
CA HIS A 70 11.60 -0.96 -6.58
C HIS A 70 11.41 0.27 -7.49
N ASN A 71 11.72 1.47 -6.99
CA ASN A 71 11.61 2.74 -7.72
C ASN A 71 10.20 3.05 -8.28
N TYR A 72 9.14 2.59 -7.59
CA TYR A 72 7.76 2.92 -7.95
C TYR A 72 7.32 4.24 -7.34
N ARG A 73 6.70 5.09 -8.16
CA ARG A 73 6.19 6.40 -7.76
C ARG A 73 4.71 6.55 -8.11
N PRO A 74 3.81 5.86 -7.38
CA PRO A 74 2.38 5.88 -7.69
C PRO A 74 1.79 7.28 -7.50
N LEU A 75 1.26 7.85 -8.59
CA LEU A 75 0.56 9.14 -8.56
C LEU A 75 -0.91 8.99 -8.15
N GLN A 76 -1.55 7.91 -8.60
CA GLN A 76 -2.94 7.61 -8.32
C GLN A 76 -3.03 6.63 -7.15
N ILE A 77 -3.69 7.05 -6.08
CA ILE A 77 -3.95 6.22 -4.89
C ILE A 77 -5.41 6.37 -4.55
N ASN A 78 -6.06 5.23 -4.37
CA ASN A 78 -7.41 5.18 -3.87
C ASN A 78 -7.39 4.99 -2.36
N ASP A 79 -8.13 5.81 -1.63
CA ASP A 79 -8.29 5.58 -0.20
C ASP A 79 -9.42 4.58 -0.02
N PHE A 80 -9.30 3.65 0.93
CA PHE A 80 -10.36 2.71 1.22
C PHE A 80 -11.60 3.45 1.71
N LEU A 81 -12.72 3.27 1.01
CA LEU A 81 -14.02 3.81 1.38
C LEU A 81 -14.99 2.63 1.53
N PRO A 82 -15.68 2.48 2.68
CA PRO A 82 -16.59 1.36 2.87
C PRO A 82 -17.75 1.45 1.89
N ALA A 83 -17.88 0.45 1.01
CA ALA A 83 -19.00 0.29 0.10
C ALA A 83 -19.94 -0.84 0.56
N PRO A 84 -21.28 -0.68 0.41
CA PRO A 84 -22.23 -1.73 0.78
C PRO A 84 -21.96 -3.05 0.03
N GLY A 85 -22.12 -4.17 0.73
CA GLY A 85 -21.95 -5.52 0.16
C GLY A 85 -20.51 -6.05 0.13
N GLU A 86 -19.53 -5.28 0.60
CA GLU A 86 -18.13 -5.74 0.67
C GLU A 86 -17.76 -6.31 2.04
N PHE A 87 -16.97 -7.40 2.04
CA PHE A 87 -16.40 -7.96 3.27
C PHE A 87 -15.54 -6.94 4.04
N ALA A 88 -14.75 -6.14 3.32
CA ALA A 88 -13.93 -5.08 3.92
C ALA A 88 -14.80 -4.05 4.67
N THR A 89 -16.00 -3.78 4.18
CA THR A 89 -16.96 -2.89 4.86
C THR A 89 -17.49 -3.52 6.13
N ALA A 90 -17.84 -4.81 6.11
CA ALA A 90 -18.24 -5.52 7.32
C ALA A 90 -17.13 -5.44 8.38
N ILE A 91 -15.88 -5.71 7.99
CA ILE A 91 -14.70 -5.59 8.86
C ILE A 91 -14.52 -4.15 9.35
N TYR A 92 -14.68 -3.14 8.48
CA TYR A 92 -14.51 -1.74 8.83
C TYR A 92 -15.43 -1.30 9.99
N TYR A 93 -16.68 -1.78 9.98
CA TYR A 93 -17.65 -1.47 11.02
C TYR A 93 -17.54 -2.37 12.24
N SER A 94 -17.37 -3.69 12.06
CA SER A 94 -17.34 -4.66 13.16
C SER A 94 -15.98 -4.73 13.88
N GLU A 95 -14.89 -4.36 13.19
CA GLU A 95 -13.50 -4.61 13.60
C GLU A 95 -13.22 -6.10 13.85
N LEU A 96 -13.99 -6.98 13.20
CA LEU A 96 -13.85 -8.42 13.28
C LEU A 96 -13.74 -9.01 11.88
N ASP A 97 -12.89 -10.01 11.75
CA ASP A 97 -12.92 -10.92 10.60
C ASP A 97 -14.28 -11.64 10.60
N PRO A 98 -15.06 -11.57 9.51
CA PRO A 98 -16.44 -12.06 9.49
C PRO A 98 -16.54 -13.58 9.47
N VAL A 99 -15.44 -14.29 9.23
CA VAL A 99 -15.37 -15.76 9.24
C VAL A 99 -14.80 -16.26 10.56
N THR A 100 -13.65 -15.72 10.97
CA THR A 100 -12.92 -16.21 12.16
C THR A 100 -13.29 -15.50 13.45
N LEU A 101 -14.02 -14.38 13.35
CA LEU A 101 -14.41 -13.49 14.46
C LEU A 101 -13.22 -12.94 15.26
N LYS A 102 -12.01 -12.99 14.69
CA LYS A 102 -10.82 -12.38 15.28
C LYS A 102 -10.86 -10.88 15.09
N LYS A 103 -10.33 -10.14 16.08
CA LYS A 103 -10.19 -8.68 15.96
C LYS A 103 -9.25 -8.31 14.81
N VAL A 104 -9.71 -7.38 13.99
CA VAL A 104 -8.97 -6.81 12.87
C VAL A 104 -8.80 -5.33 13.13
N TYR A 105 -7.56 -4.85 12.98
CA TYR A 105 -7.28 -3.42 13.11
C TYR A 105 -7.92 -2.64 11.95
N VAL A 106 -8.53 -1.49 12.24
CA VAL A 106 -9.13 -0.61 11.24
C VAL A 106 -8.69 0.83 11.47
N CYS A 107 -8.12 1.45 10.43
CA CYS A 107 -7.70 2.84 10.44
C CYS A 107 -8.89 3.80 10.25
N LYS A 108 -9.54 4.21 11.35
CA LYS A 108 -10.69 5.15 11.34
C LYS A 108 -10.29 6.63 11.47
N LYS A 109 -9.13 6.94 12.06
CA LYS A 109 -8.71 8.33 12.29
C LYS A 109 -8.24 8.96 10.99
N GLU A 110 -8.84 10.08 10.62
CA GLU A 110 -8.48 10.82 9.40
C GLU A 110 -6.99 11.22 9.35
N SER A 111 -6.40 11.55 10.50
CA SER A 111 -4.98 11.85 10.60
C SER A 111 -4.09 10.65 10.26
N GLU A 112 -4.51 9.44 10.62
CA GLU A 112 -3.80 8.20 10.31
C GLU A 112 -3.99 7.78 8.85
N ARG A 113 -5.21 7.92 8.32
CA ARG A 113 -5.52 7.71 6.90
C ARG A 113 -4.66 8.60 6.00
N LYS A 114 -4.51 9.88 6.36
CA LYS A 114 -3.60 10.82 5.68
C LYS A 114 -2.14 10.38 5.73
N MET A 115 -1.69 9.79 6.84
CA MET A 115 -0.33 9.24 6.96
C MET A 115 -0.13 8.00 6.07
N HIS A 116 -1.11 7.09 5.98
CA HIS A 116 -1.07 5.97 5.03
C HIS A 116 -0.87 6.46 3.59
N ARG A 117 -1.70 7.43 3.16
CA ARG A 117 -1.60 8.02 1.82
C ARG A 117 -0.24 8.70 1.58
N ALA A 118 0.24 9.45 2.57
CA ALA A 118 1.53 10.15 2.51
C ALA A 118 2.71 9.18 2.36
N LEU A 119 2.68 8.03 3.04
CA LEU A 119 3.69 6.99 2.95
C LEU A 119 3.76 6.35 1.55
N ILE A 120 2.62 6.06 0.92
CA ILE A 120 2.60 5.54 -0.45
C ILE A 120 3.17 6.57 -1.45
N GLN A 121 2.95 7.86 -1.20
CA GLN A 121 3.54 8.96 -1.97
C GLN A 121 4.83 9.50 -1.32
N TYR A 122 5.72 8.61 -0.89
CA TYR A 122 6.94 8.97 -0.15
C TYR A 122 7.84 9.99 -0.88
N PHE A 123 7.76 10.05 -2.21
CA PHE A 123 8.58 10.93 -3.06
C PHE A 123 8.09 12.38 -3.10
N LYS A 124 6.88 12.66 -2.60
CA LYS A 124 6.30 14.01 -2.54
C LYS A 124 6.81 14.75 -1.31
N LYS A 125 7.45 15.91 -1.51
CA LYS A 125 8.07 16.67 -0.43
C LYS A 125 7.05 17.19 0.59
N GLU A 126 5.86 17.53 0.12
CA GLU A 126 4.73 17.99 0.94
C GLU A 126 4.27 16.93 1.96
N ASN A 127 4.56 15.64 1.72
CA ASN A 127 4.19 14.55 2.61
C ASN A 127 5.20 14.30 3.73
N MET A 128 6.40 14.91 3.66
CA MET A 128 7.46 14.68 4.62
C MET A 128 7.06 14.91 6.09
N PRO A 129 6.29 15.96 6.46
CA PRO A 129 5.81 16.12 7.83
C PRO A 129 4.94 14.94 8.31
N LEU A 130 4.07 14.42 7.44
CA LEU A 130 3.21 13.27 7.75
C LEU A 130 4.01 11.97 7.87
N ILE A 131 5.00 11.78 6.99
CA ILE A 131 5.90 10.61 7.04
C ILE A 131 6.72 10.62 8.34
N MET A 132 7.32 11.76 8.71
CA MET A 132 8.08 11.89 9.96
C MET A 132 7.21 11.65 11.20
N LYS A 133 5.95 12.11 11.17
CA LYS A 133 4.97 11.83 12.21
C LYS A 133 4.66 10.33 12.30
N ALA A 134 4.41 9.68 11.16
CA ALA A 134 4.15 8.25 11.10
C ALA A 134 5.31 7.41 11.66
N LEU A 135 6.54 7.71 11.21
CA LEU A 135 7.76 7.07 11.71
C LEU A 135 7.94 7.27 13.22
N SER A 136 7.59 8.45 13.74
CA SER A 136 7.66 8.72 15.18
C SER A 136 6.64 7.91 15.98
N ILE A 137 5.39 7.82 15.50
CA ILE A 137 4.32 7.02 16.12
C ILE A 137 4.71 5.54 16.15
N CYS A 138 5.26 5.03 15.04
CA CYS A 138 5.71 3.65 14.90
C CYS A 138 7.09 3.37 15.54
N LYS A 139 7.72 4.36 16.17
CA LYS A 139 9.08 4.25 16.76
C LYS A 139 10.17 3.82 15.75
N ARG A 140 10.03 4.17 14.46
CA ARG A 140 10.96 3.88 13.36
C ARG A 140 11.69 5.14 12.84
N ARG A 141 12.11 6.01 13.76
CA ARG A 141 12.79 7.28 13.44
C ARG A 141 14.12 7.10 12.70
N ASN A 142 14.76 5.93 12.82
CA ASN A 142 15.95 5.56 12.06
C ASN A 142 15.74 5.63 10.54
N LEU A 143 14.51 5.49 10.06
CA LEU A 143 14.17 5.58 8.63
C LEU A 143 14.01 7.01 8.10
N ILE A 144 14.09 8.04 8.95
CA ILE A 144 13.94 9.43 8.48
C ILE A 144 15.00 9.76 7.41
N GLY A 145 16.25 9.40 7.66
CA GLY A 145 17.34 9.57 6.70
C GLY A 145 17.13 8.77 5.40
N TYR A 146 16.48 7.60 5.51
CA TYR A 146 16.15 6.79 4.35
C TYR A 146 15.12 7.50 3.46
N PHE A 147 14.07 8.12 4.01
CA PHE A 147 13.06 8.81 3.22
C PHE A 147 13.46 10.21 2.73
N THR A 148 14.42 10.88 3.39
CA THR A 148 14.90 12.22 2.97
C THR A 148 15.94 12.19 1.85
N ARG A 149 16.68 11.09 1.70
CA ARG A 149 17.65 10.91 0.61
C ARG A 149 16.92 10.69 -0.72
N ARG A 150 17.34 11.40 -1.77
CA ARG A 150 16.77 11.27 -3.12
C ARG A 150 17.16 9.94 -3.76
#